data_AF-K1TG59-F1
#
_entry.id   AF-K1TG59-F1
#
_cell.length_a   1.000
_cell.length_b   1.000
_cell.length_c   1.000
_cell.angle_alpha   90.00
_cell.angle_beta   90.00
_cell.angle_gamma   90.00
#
_symmetry.space_group_name_H-M   'P 1'
#
loop_
_entity.id
_entity.type
_entity.pdbx_description
1 polymer ?
#
loop_
_entity_poly.entity_id
_entity_poly.type
_entity_poly.pdbx_seq_one_letter_code
_entity_poly.pdbx_strand_id
1 'polypeptide(L)'
;MVANITTGKSILGALIYNQQKVDKGKASVLATSLIRERSDGKYDAAQTAEEILAWMPACIRTEKPVVHISLNPDPKDVIDDDQLAEIAHEYLEGMGWGEQPYIVYK
;
A
#
# COMPACT_ATOMS: atom_id res chain seq x y z
N MET A 1 12.68 -11.28 -8.84
CA MET A 1 12.00 -10.34 -7.92
C MET A 1 12.50 -10.53 -6.49
N VAL A 2 12.71 -9.44 -5.75
CA VAL A 2 13.04 -9.46 -4.32
C VAL A 2 12.00 -8.63 -3.55
N ALA A 3 11.47 -9.20 -2.47
CA ALA A 3 10.54 -8.50 -1.57
C ALA A 3 11.27 -8.03 -0.31
N ASN A 4 11.08 -6.77 0.06
CA ASN A 4 11.58 -6.19 1.31
C ASN A 4 10.41 -5.79 2.20
N ILE A 5 10.35 -6.37 3.40
CA ILE A 5 9.29 -6.10 4.38
C ILE A 5 9.88 -5.30 5.53
N THR A 6 9.23 -4.19 5.88
CA THR A 6 9.58 -3.35 7.02
C THR A 6 8.33 -3.00 7.81
N THR A 7 8.49 -2.76 9.11
CA THR A 7 7.37 -2.37 9.99
C THR A 7 7.50 -0.92 10.43
N GLY A 8 6.41 -0.16 10.36
CA GLY A 8 6.37 1.27 10.69
C GLY A 8 5.46 1.59 11.87
N LYS A 9 5.75 2.71 12.56
CA LYS A 9 4.92 3.24 13.66
C LYS A 9 3.76 4.13 13.19
N SER A 10 3.90 4.74 12.00
CA SER A 10 2.95 5.75 11.51
C SER A 10 2.54 5.43 10.09
N ILE A 11 1.26 5.13 9.91
CA ILE A 11 0.68 4.89 8.59
C ILE A 11 0.56 6.20 7.82
N LEU A 12 0.16 7.26 8.51
CA LEU A 12 0.04 8.59 7.96
C LEU A 12 1.37 9.08 7.36
N GLY A 13 2.49 8.84 8.07
CA GLY A 13 3.82 9.22 7.56
C GLY A 13 4.20 8.50 6.27
N ALA A 14 3.90 7.20 6.17
CA ALA A 14 4.15 6.41 4.97
C ALA A 14 3.27 6.86 3.80
N LEU A 15 1.98 7.12 4.06
CA LEU A 15 1.02 7.60 3.05
C LEU A 15 1.39 8.99 2.55
N ILE A 16 1.71 9.94 3.44
CA ILE A 16 2.15 11.29 3.04
C ILE A 16 3.40 11.22 2.16
N TYR A 17 4.38 10.40 2.53
CA TYR A 17 5.61 10.27 1.76
C TYR A 17 5.37 9.76 0.34
N ASN A 18 4.52 8.74 0.18
CA ASN A 18 4.18 8.21 -1.14
C ASN A 18 3.25 9.15 -1.92
N GLN A 19 2.26 9.76 -1.27
CA GLN A 19 1.37 10.74 -1.90
C GLN A 19 2.16 11.94 -2.45
N GLN A 20 3.17 12.43 -1.71
CA GLN A 20 4.05 13.49 -2.22
C GLN A 20 4.82 13.10 -3.49
N LYS A 21 5.09 11.81 -3.72
CA LYS A 21 5.70 11.34 -4.98
C LYS A 21 4.68 11.33 -6.10
N VAL A 22 3.44 10.93 -5.80
CA VAL A 22 2.32 10.97 -6.74
C VAL A 22 2.04 12.40 -7.17
N ASP A 23 1.96 13.34 -6.23
CA ASP A 23 1.73 14.77 -6.51
C ASP A 23 2.84 15.40 -7.37
N LYS A 24 4.06 14.86 -7.28
CA LYS A 24 5.21 15.25 -8.11
C LYS A 24 5.27 14.56 -9.48
N GLY A 25 4.28 13.71 -9.79
CA GLY A 25 4.26 12.90 -11.01
C GLY A 25 5.35 11.83 -11.08
N LYS A 26 5.93 11.45 -9.93
CA LYS A 26 7.00 10.45 -9.82
C LYS A 26 6.49 9.06 -9.43
N ALA A 27 5.23 8.98 -9.04
CA ALA A 27 4.58 7.75 -8.62
C ALA A 27 3.11 7.75 -9.03
N SER A 28 2.47 6.58 -8.98
CA SER A 28 1.03 6.42 -9.14
C SER A 28 0.48 5.43 -8.11
N VAL A 29 -0.81 5.53 -7.82
CA VAL A 29 -1.53 4.49 -7.07
C VAL A 29 -2.03 3.47 -8.09
N LEU A 30 -1.64 2.21 -7.93
CA LEU A 30 -2.04 1.13 -8.84
C LEU A 30 -3.33 0.46 -8.38
N ALA A 31 -3.46 0.20 -7.09
CA ALA A 31 -4.57 -0.55 -6.53
C ALA A 31 -4.81 -0.22 -5.07
N THR A 32 -6.02 -0.51 -4.61
CA THR A 32 -6.46 -0.39 -3.23
C THR A 32 -7.33 -1.57 -2.85
N SER A 33 -7.23 -2.05 -1.61
CA SER A 33 -8.12 -3.08 -1.07
C SER A 33 -8.69 -2.64 0.27
N LEU A 34 -9.99 -2.90 0.47
CA LEU A 34 -10.74 -2.61 1.69
C LEU A 34 -10.68 -1.14 2.18
N ILE A 35 -10.31 -0.23 1.27
CA ILE A 35 -10.37 1.22 1.39
C ILE A 35 -11.10 1.78 0.16
N ARG A 36 -11.58 3.01 0.25
CA ARG A 36 -12.38 3.62 -0.80
C ARG A 36 -11.55 3.86 -2.06
N GLU A 37 -11.95 3.22 -3.15
CA GLU A 37 -11.40 3.51 -4.47
C GLU A 37 -11.81 4.92 -4.94
N ARG A 38 -10.84 5.65 -5.50
CA ARG A 38 -11.03 7.02 -6.01
C ARG A 38 -10.97 7.01 -7.53
N SER A 39 -12.09 7.33 -8.18
CA SER A 39 -12.17 7.39 -9.64
C SER A 39 -11.28 8.46 -10.28
N ASP A 40 -10.83 9.45 -9.52
CA ASP A 40 -9.91 10.50 -9.96
C ASP A 40 -8.43 10.19 -9.65
N GLY A 41 -8.14 9.03 -9.05
CA GLY A 41 -6.80 8.63 -8.63
C GLY A 41 -6.17 9.51 -7.54
N LYS A 42 -6.96 10.41 -6.93
CA LYS A 42 -6.47 11.35 -5.91
C LYS A 42 -6.84 10.85 -4.53
N TYR A 43 -5.82 10.38 -3.82
CA TYR A 43 -5.95 9.93 -2.45
C TYR A 43 -5.52 11.03 -1.49
N ASP A 44 -6.35 11.28 -0.47
CA ASP A 44 -5.95 12.09 0.66
C ASP A 44 -5.29 11.18 1.70
N ALA A 45 -4.04 11.48 2.06
CA ALA A 45 -3.26 10.62 2.94
C ALA A 45 -3.85 10.52 4.36
N ALA A 46 -4.49 11.57 4.86
CA ALA A 46 -5.11 11.55 6.18
C ALA A 46 -6.39 10.70 6.18
N GLN A 47 -7.25 10.90 5.19
CA GLN A 47 -8.46 10.11 5.02
C GLN A 47 -8.16 8.63 4.78
N THR A 48 -7.15 8.34 3.95
CA THR A 48 -6.72 6.95 3.69
C THR A 48 -6.16 6.31 4.97
N ALA A 49 -5.41 7.06 5.79
CA ALA A 49 -4.94 6.59 7.08
C ALA A 49 -6.12 6.27 8.02
N GLU A 50 -7.14 7.12 8.09
CA GLU A 50 -8.33 6.88 8.90
C GLU A 50 -9.08 5.61 8.46
N GLU A 51 -9.27 5.42 7.15
CA GLU A 51 -9.93 4.23 6.61
C GLU A 51 -9.18 2.95 6.97
N ILE A 52 -7.84 2.94 6.83
CA ILE A 52 -7.03 1.77 7.22
C ILE A 52 -7.07 1.54 8.74
N LEU A 53 -6.94 2.60 9.54
CA LEU A 53 -6.95 2.48 11.00
C LEU A 53 -8.32 2.04 11.55
N ALA A 54 -9.41 2.31 10.84
CA ALA A 54 -10.75 1.85 11.22
C ALA A 54 -10.88 0.32 11.23
N TRP A 55 -10.01 -0.40 10.51
CA TRP A 55 -9.92 -1.86 10.56
C TRP A 55 -9.16 -2.39 11.78
N MET A 56 -8.44 -1.54 12.52
CA MET A 56 -7.71 -1.98 13.71
C MET A 56 -8.67 -2.27 14.87
N PRO A 57 -8.57 -3.44 15.52
CA PRO A 57 -9.37 -3.75 16.69
C PRO A 57 -9.05 -2.80 17.85
N ALA A 58 -10.09 -2.22 18.46
CA ALA A 58 -9.94 -1.25 19.56
C ALA A 58 -9.22 -1.78 20.79
N CYS A 59 -9.16 -3.10 20.97
CA CYS A 59 -8.56 -3.77 22.13
C CYS A 59 -7.13 -4.28 21.92
N ILE A 60 -6.55 -4.11 20.72
CA ILE A 60 -5.19 -4.58 20.42
C ILE A 60 -4.21 -3.40 20.45
N ARG A 61 -3.13 -3.55 21.24
CA ARG A 61 -2.03 -2.59 21.29
C ARG A 61 -0.86 -3.10 20.47
N THR A 62 -0.54 -2.40 19.38
CA THR A 62 0.58 -2.74 18.48
C THR A 62 1.54 -1.57 18.37
N GLU A 63 2.82 -1.78 18.69
CA GLU A 63 3.83 -0.71 18.63
C GLU A 63 4.14 -0.24 17.20
N LYS A 64 3.98 -1.14 16.22
CA LYS A 64 4.24 -0.88 14.80
C LYS A 64 3.09 -1.46 13.96
N PRO A 65 1.95 -0.76 13.86
CA PRO A 65 0.74 -1.31 13.24
C PRO A 65 0.82 -1.36 11.69
N VAL A 66 1.91 -0.90 11.10
CA VAL A 66 2.05 -0.76 9.65
C VAL A 66 3.07 -1.74 9.13
N VAL A 67 2.71 -2.47 8.09
CA VAL A 67 3.63 -3.27 7.28
C VAL A 67 3.84 -2.54 5.95
N HIS A 68 5.10 -2.25 5.62
CA HIS A 68 5.50 -1.66 4.35
C HIS A 68 6.29 -2.69 3.56
N ILE A 69 5.79 -3.02 2.37
CA ILE A 69 6.35 -4.04 1.49
C ILE A 69 6.79 -3.36 0.20
N SER A 70 8.04 -3.60 -0.19
CA SER A 70 8.55 -3.19 -1.50
C SER A 70 8.80 -4.46 -2.32
N LEU A 71 8.03 -4.61 -3.39
CA LEU A 71 8.22 -5.65 -4.40
C LEU A 71 9.10 -5.08 -5.51
N ASN A 72 10.24 -5.72 -5.76
CA ASN A 72 11.23 -5.23 -6.71
C ASN A 72 11.45 -6.28 -7.81
N PRO A 73 10.67 -6.25 -8.90
CA PRO A 73 10.94 -7.02 -10.11
C PRO A 73 12.33 -6.72 -10.68
N ASP A 74 12.87 -7.62 -11.50
CA ASP A 74 14.14 -7.35 -12.18
C ASP A 74 13.90 -6.22 -13.22
N PRO A 75 14.81 -5.26 -13.39
CA PRO A 75 14.65 -4.22 -14.42
C PRO A 75 14.49 -4.75 -15.86
N LYS A 76 14.84 -6.01 -16.11
CA LYS A 76 14.64 -6.70 -17.40
C LYS A 76 13.24 -7.28 -17.57
N ASP A 77 12.49 -7.44 -16.47
CA ASP A 77 11.12 -7.92 -16.51
C ASP A 77 10.23 -6.81 -17.09
N VAL A 78 9.52 -7.11 -18.19
CA VAL A 78 8.54 -6.19 -18.77
C VAL A 78 7.21 -6.47 -18.08
N ILE A 79 6.89 -5.64 -17.08
CA ILE A 79 5.68 -5.76 -16.27
C ILE A 79 4.89 -4.45 -16.37
N ASP A 80 3.62 -4.55 -16.78
CA ASP A 80 2.71 -3.40 -16.82
C ASP A 80 2.10 -3.09 -15.44
N ASP A 81 1.31 -2.02 -15.39
CA ASP A 81 0.71 -1.52 -14.15
C ASP A 81 -0.33 -2.50 -13.57
N ASP A 82 -1.11 -3.15 -14.42
CA ASP A 82 -2.13 -4.13 -14.02
C ASP A 82 -1.48 -5.40 -13.47
N GLN A 83 -0.41 -5.86 -14.13
CA GLN A 83 0.40 -6.99 -13.65
C GLN A 83 1.09 -6.68 -12.33
N LEU A 84 1.60 -5.45 -12.12
CA LEU A 84 2.17 -5.04 -10.84
C LEU A 84 1.12 -5.04 -9.71
N ALA A 85 -0.09 -4.58 -10.00
CA ALA A 85 -1.20 -4.63 -9.05
C ALA A 85 -1.58 -6.08 -8.69
N GLU A 86 -1.66 -6.96 -9.69
CA GLU A 86 -1.96 -8.38 -9.49
C GLU A 86 -0.88 -9.07 -8.67
N ILE A 87 0.40 -8.85 -8.99
CA ILE A 87 1.52 -9.39 -8.21
C ILE A 87 1.46 -8.92 -6.75
N ALA A 88 1.10 -7.66 -6.50
CA ALA A 88 0.94 -7.16 -5.15
C ALA A 88 -0.21 -7.86 -4.40
N HIS A 89 -1.34 -8.09 -5.08
CA HIS A 89 -2.48 -8.82 -4.51
C HIS A 89 -2.12 -10.28 -4.22
N GLU A 90 -1.58 -11.03 -5.19
CA GLU A 90 -1.14 -12.42 -5.02
C GLU A 90 -0.09 -12.57 -3.90
N TYR A 91 0.85 -11.62 -3.80
CA TYR A 91 1.85 -11.61 -2.74
C TYR A 91 1.20 -11.47 -1.35
N LEU A 92 0.23 -10.57 -1.21
CA LEU A 92 -0.47 -10.36 0.06
C LEU A 92 -1.36 -11.57 0.40
N GLU A 93 -2.08 -12.13 -0.57
CA GLU A 93 -2.83 -13.38 -0.43
C GLU A 93 -1.95 -14.52 0.06
N GLY A 94 -0.81 -14.77 -0.60
CA GLY A 94 0.14 -15.81 -0.22
C GLY A 94 0.76 -15.64 1.17
N MET A 95 0.85 -14.39 1.66
CA MET A 95 1.31 -14.06 3.01
C MET A 95 0.20 -14.12 4.08
N GLY A 96 -1.06 -14.34 3.68
CA GLY A 96 -2.23 -14.31 4.56
C GLY A 96 -2.69 -12.90 4.94
N TRP A 97 -2.31 -11.89 4.15
CA TRP A 97 -2.65 -10.48 4.33
C TRP A 97 -3.59 -9.92 3.25
N GLY A 98 -4.09 -10.75 2.34
CA GLY A 98 -4.98 -10.29 1.25
C GLY A 98 -6.26 -9.61 1.74
N GLU A 99 -6.78 -10.06 2.88
CA GLU A 99 -7.95 -9.49 3.57
C GLU A 99 -7.61 -8.31 4.51
N GLN A 100 -6.38 -7.78 4.46
CA GLN A 100 -6.01 -6.57 5.19
C GLN A 100 -6.24 -5.33 4.31
N PRO A 101 -6.59 -4.16 4.86
CA PRO A 101 -6.64 -2.94 4.08
C PRO A 101 -5.24 -2.51 3.62
N TYR A 102 -5.08 -2.25 2.33
CA TYR A 102 -3.81 -1.83 1.75
C TYR A 102 -3.98 -0.90 0.55
N ILE A 103 -2.88 -0.22 0.22
CA ILE A 103 -2.73 0.63 -0.95
C ILE A 103 -1.39 0.31 -1.63
N VAL A 104 -1.41 0.21 -2.96
CA VAL A 104 -0.23 -0.12 -3.78
C VAL A 104 0.22 1.13 -4.54
N TYR A 105 1.48 1.49 -4.38
CA TYR A 105 2.14 2.57 -5.11
C TYR A 105 3.19 2.01 -6.08
N LYS A 106 3.40 2.69 -7.19
CA LYS A 106 4.51 2.49 -8.13
C LYS A 106 5.40 3.72 -8.18
#